data_AF-I0WT30-F1
#
_entry.id   AF-I0WT30-F1
#
_cell.length_a   1.000
_cell.length_b   1.000
_cell.length_c   1.000
_cell.angle_alpha   90.00
_cell.angle_beta   90.00
_cell.angle_gamma   90.00
#
_symmetry.space_group_name_H-M   'P 1'
#
loop_
_entity.id
_entity.type
_entity.pdbx_description
1 polymer ?
#
loop_
_entity_poly.entity_id
_entity_poly.type
_entity_poly.pdbx_seq_one_letter_code
_entity_poly.pdbx_strand_id
1 'polypeptide(L)'
;MAVHGRRVLIARPEVAVQLTGVTAYQAGVALSLVLVATGIRAELARHETRPLTDPHDESAHWSYLRVRVRMDDQAGDADPYEPASCAAPPGPPEQYRTAPCYWIPGYPRTGGALTLTTSWHQIRLPASVDVLDLGVSPFSTESG
;
A
#
# COMPACT_ATOMS: atom_id res chain seq x y z
N MET A 1 10.95 -11.91 -6.31
CA MET A 1 10.32 -13.09 -5.66
C MET A 1 9.18 -12.63 -4.77
N ALA A 2 8.11 -13.41 -4.64
CA ALA A 2 7.07 -13.15 -3.64
C ALA A 2 7.60 -13.57 -2.25
N VAL A 3 7.70 -12.62 -1.32
CA VAL A 3 8.30 -12.84 0.01
C VAL A 3 7.25 -12.90 1.13
N HIS A 4 6.04 -12.37 0.90
CA HIS A 4 4.97 -12.41 1.89
C HIS A 4 3.60 -12.56 1.25
N GLY A 5 2.73 -13.34 1.91
CA GLY A 5 1.36 -13.62 1.49
C GLY A 5 0.34 -12.56 1.95
N ARG A 6 -0.94 -12.84 1.70
CA ARG A 6 -2.06 -11.96 2.01
C ARG A 6 -2.17 -11.71 3.52
N ARG A 7 -2.32 -10.44 3.91
CA ARG A 7 -2.51 -10.00 5.30
C ARG A 7 -3.56 -8.91 5.39
N VAL A 8 -4.42 -9.00 6.39
CA VAL A 8 -5.39 -7.93 6.70
C VAL A 8 -4.68 -6.88 7.53
N LEU A 9 -4.63 -5.65 7.04
CA LEU A 9 -4.05 -4.50 7.75
C LEU A 9 -5.14 -3.74 8.52
N ILE A 10 -6.33 -3.63 7.93
CA ILE A 10 -7.50 -3.00 8.53
C ILE A 10 -8.75 -3.82 8.18
N ALA A 11 -9.57 -4.13 9.18
CA ALA A 11 -10.91 -4.68 9.00
C ALA A 11 -11.91 -3.91 9.87
N ARG A 12 -12.67 -3.01 9.24
CA ARG A 12 -13.78 -2.27 9.86
C ARG A 12 -15.06 -2.52 9.06
N PRO A 13 -16.25 -2.30 9.66
CA PRO A 13 -17.53 -2.59 9.00
C PRO A 13 -17.69 -1.95 7.61
N GLU A 14 -17.17 -0.74 7.42
CA GLU A 14 -17.35 0.04 6.18
C GLU A 14 -16.06 0.20 5.37
N VAL A 15 -14.93 -0.33 5.85
CA VAL A 15 -13.64 -0.18 5.19
C VAL A 15 -12.68 -1.30 5.59
N ALA A 16 -12.06 -1.92 4.59
CA ALA A 16 -11.03 -2.92 4.76
C ALA A 16 -9.82 -2.59 3.90
N VAL A 17 -8.63 -2.81 4.46
CA VAL A 17 -7.35 -2.70 3.76
C VAL A 17 -6.61 -4.00 3.93
N GLN A 18 -6.17 -4.57 2.83
CA GLN A 18 -5.44 -5.81 2.79
C GLN A 18 -4.17 -5.64 2.00
N LEU A 19 -3.06 -6.14 2.54
CA LEU A 19 -1.87 -6.44 1.78
C LEU A 19 -2.13 -7.76 1.05
N THR A 20 -2.08 -7.76 -0.27
CA THR A 20 -2.32 -8.97 -1.07
C THR A 20 -1.02 -9.65 -1.49
N GLY A 21 0.09 -8.93 -1.52
CA GLY A 21 1.40 -9.51 -1.78
C GLY A 21 2.54 -8.53 -1.55
N VAL A 22 3.72 -9.10 -1.33
CA VAL A 22 4.99 -8.39 -1.29
C VAL A 22 5.95 -9.05 -2.26
N THR A 23 6.45 -8.28 -3.22
CA THR A 23 7.41 -8.77 -4.21
C THR A 23 8.73 -8.04 -4.05
N ALA A 24 9.79 -8.78 -3.75
CA ALA A 24 11.14 -8.26 -3.68
C ALA A 24 11.79 -8.24 -5.08
N TYR A 25 12.46 -7.15 -5.38
CA TYR A 25 13.34 -6.91 -6.53
C TYR A 25 14.71 -6.47 -6.03
N GLN A 26 15.73 -6.54 -6.89
CA GLN A 26 17.07 -6.11 -6.53
C GLN A 26 17.14 -4.63 -6.11
N ALA A 27 16.32 -3.77 -6.74
CA ALA A 27 16.28 -2.35 -6.46
C ALA A 27 15.33 -1.96 -5.31
N GLY A 28 14.49 -2.87 -4.82
CA GLY A 28 13.47 -2.52 -3.85
C GLY A 28 12.34 -3.53 -3.68
N VAL A 29 11.28 -3.11 -3.00
CA VAL A 29 10.12 -3.94 -2.67
C VAL A 29 8.85 -3.30 -3.21
N ALA A 30 8.04 -4.09 -3.91
CA ALA A 30 6.69 -3.73 -4.30
C ALA A 30 5.67 -4.30 -3.33
N LEU A 31 4.77 -3.44 -2.84
CA LEU A 31 3.63 -3.82 -2.01
C LEU A 31 2.35 -3.73 -2.82
N SER A 32 1.61 -4.82 -2.91
CA SER A 32 0.28 -4.83 -3.51
C SER A 32 -0.77 -4.76 -2.41
N LEU A 33 -1.64 -3.76 -2.45
CA LEU A 33 -2.74 -3.62 -1.51
C LEU A 33 -4.09 -3.67 -2.23
N VAL A 34 -5.13 -3.95 -1.46
CA VAL A 34 -6.52 -3.81 -1.85
C VAL A 34 -7.23 -3.04 -0.75
N LEU A 35 -7.88 -1.94 -1.13
CA LEU A 35 -8.81 -1.21 -0.28
C LEU A 35 -10.22 -1.45 -0.80
N VAL A 36 -11.12 -1.75 0.13
CA VAL A 36 -12.55 -1.89 -0.11
C VAL A 36 -13.26 -0.98 0.88
N ALA A 37 -14.13 -0.11 0.39
CA ALA A 37 -15.00 0.72 1.21
C ALA A 37 -16.46 0.55 0.77
N THR A 38 -17.39 0.66 1.72
CA THR A 38 -18.84 0.56 1.49
C THR A 38 -19.57 1.74 2.13
N GLY A 39 -20.83 1.95 1.75
CA GLY A 39 -21.68 3.03 2.28
C GLY A 39 -21.04 4.41 2.11
N ILE A 40 -21.14 5.25 3.15
CA ILE A 40 -20.61 6.62 3.15
C ILE A 40 -19.10 6.67 2.85
N ARG A 41 -18.34 5.66 3.29
CA ARG A 41 -16.89 5.59 3.01
C ARG A 41 -16.60 5.38 1.54
N ALA A 42 -17.44 4.62 0.84
CA ALA A 42 -17.32 4.42 -0.60
C ALA A 42 -17.62 5.70 -1.38
N GLU A 43 -18.63 6.46 -0.97
CA GLU A 43 -18.97 7.75 -1.56
C GLU A 43 -17.86 8.77 -1.38
N LEU A 44 -17.34 8.90 -0.15
CA LEU A 44 -16.18 9.74 0.15
C LEU A 44 -14.97 9.30 -0.67
N ALA A 45 -14.67 8.00 -0.72
CA ALA A 45 -13.53 7.50 -1.49
C ALA A 45 -13.67 7.85 -2.98
N ARG A 46 -14.86 7.69 -3.57
CA ARG A 46 -15.11 8.10 -4.97
C ARG A 46 -14.95 9.60 -5.19
N HIS A 47 -15.41 10.42 -4.25
CA HIS A 47 -15.27 11.87 -4.33
C HIS A 47 -13.80 12.32 -4.26
N GLU A 48 -13.04 11.70 -3.37
CA GLU A 48 -11.63 12.05 -3.10
C GLU A 48 -10.68 11.46 -4.14
N THR A 49 -11.00 10.31 -4.72
CA THR A 49 -10.17 9.63 -5.71
C THR A 49 -10.23 10.37 -7.04
N ARG A 50 -9.17 11.13 -7.33
CA ARG A 50 -8.96 11.76 -8.64
C ARG A 50 -8.01 10.93 -9.48
N PRO A 51 -8.24 10.76 -10.79
CA PRO A 51 -7.28 10.11 -11.68
C PRO A 51 -5.89 10.74 -11.52
N LEU A 52 -4.89 9.93 -11.17
CA LEU A 52 -3.48 10.32 -11.19
C LEU A 52 -3.00 10.28 -12.65
N THR A 53 -3.52 11.21 -13.45
CA THR A 53 -3.15 11.36 -14.88
C THR A 53 -1.86 12.16 -15.05
N ASP A 54 -1.48 12.93 -14.04
CA ASP A 54 -0.22 13.68 -14.00
C ASP A 54 0.60 13.25 -12.77
N PRO A 55 1.77 12.61 -12.97
CA PRO A 55 2.65 12.21 -11.87
C PRO A 55 3.34 13.40 -11.16
N HIS A 56 3.23 14.62 -11.69
CA HIS A 56 3.72 15.84 -11.04
C HIS A 56 2.62 16.63 -10.33
N ASP A 57 1.37 16.16 -10.38
CA ASP A 57 0.27 16.77 -9.64
C ASP A 57 0.34 16.38 -8.16
N GLU A 58 1.07 17.18 -7.39
CA GLU A 58 1.18 17.02 -5.93
C GLU A 58 -0.18 17.11 -5.22
N SER A 59 -1.21 17.69 -5.85
CA SER A 59 -2.56 17.73 -5.28
C SER A 59 -3.23 16.34 -5.28
N ALA A 60 -2.81 15.45 -6.18
CA ALA A 60 -3.31 14.09 -6.28
C ALA A 60 -2.69 13.13 -5.23
N HIS A 61 -1.60 13.53 -4.55
CA HIS A 61 -0.95 12.74 -3.49
C HIS A 61 -1.86 12.50 -2.27
N TRP A 62 -2.90 13.32 -2.11
CA TRP A 62 -3.86 13.24 -1.00
C TRP A 62 -5.13 12.44 -1.33
N SER A 63 -5.28 12.04 -2.59
CA SER A 63 -6.50 11.43 -3.14
C SER A 63 -6.59 9.91 -2.96
N TYR A 64 -5.64 9.30 -2.23
CA TYR A 64 -5.51 7.84 -2.15
C TYR A 64 -5.14 7.36 -0.74
N LEU A 65 -5.17 6.03 -0.56
CA LEU A 65 -4.62 5.37 0.61
C LEU A 65 -3.14 5.79 0.77
N ARG A 66 -2.80 6.40 1.89
CA ARG A 66 -1.42 6.72 2.22
C ARG A 66 -0.78 5.53 2.91
N VAL A 67 0.34 5.05 2.38
CA VAL A 67 1.16 4.01 2.98
C VAL A 67 2.51 4.63 3.32
N ARG A 68 2.76 4.84 4.60
CA ARG A 68 4.08 5.24 5.09
C ARG A 68 4.86 4.02 5.52
N VAL A 69 6.12 3.99 5.15
CA VAL A 69 7.01 2.86 5.37
C VAL A 69 8.16 3.30 6.25
N ARG A 70 8.51 2.44 7.20
CA ARG A 70 9.72 2.58 8.02
C ARG A 70 10.50 1.27 7.97
N MET A 71 11.78 1.40 7.65
CA MET A 71 12.72 0.30 7.41
C MET A 71 14.09 0.74 7.90
N ASP A 72 14.68 0.00 8.84
CA ASP A 72 15.93 0.40 9.49
C ASP A 72 15.83 1.88 9.99
N ASP A 73 16.74 2.75 9.53
CA ASP A 73 16.76 4.19 9.82
C ASP A 73 16.02 5.05 8.78
N GLN A 74 15.41 4.43 7.76
CA GLN A 74 14.69 5.12 6.70
C GLN A 74 13.18 5.15 6.99
N ALA A 75 12.56 6.30 6.74
CA ALA A 75 11.12 6.46 6.76
C ALA A 75 10.68 7.36 5.60
N GLY A 76 9.60 6.98 4.92
CA GLY A 76 9.09 7.71 3.77
C GLY A 76 7.67 7.29 3.41
N ASP A 77 6.97 8.11 2.65
CA ASP A 77 5.73 7.67 2.03
C ASP A 77 6.10 6.77 0.84
N ALA A 78 5.41 5.64 0.73
CA ALA A 78 5.60 4.76 -0.40
C ALA A 78 4.91 5.38 -1.63
N ASP A 79 5.61 5.40 -2.75
CA ASP A 79 5.09 6.01 -3.96
C ASP A 79 4.13 5.04 -4.65
N PRO A 80 2.90 5.46 -5.00
CA PRO A 80 2.02 4.64 -5.82
C PRO A 80 2.64 4.53 -7.22
N TYR A 81 3.13 3.34 -7.58
CA TYR A 81 3.96 3.15 -8.77
C TYR A 81 3.15 3.33 -10.07
N GLU A 82 1.88 2.95 -10.07
CA GLU A 82 0.93 3.25 -11.14
C GLU A 82 -0.49 3.10 -10.59
N PRO A 83 -1.30 4.15 -10.53
CA PRO A 83 -2.72 4.03 -10.19
C PRO A 83 -3.56 3.49 -11.36
N ALA A 84 -3.03 3.53 -12.58
CA ALA A 84 -3.79 3.21 -13.80
C ALA A 84 -3.93 1.69 -14.09
N SER A 85 -3.03 0.84 -13.59
CA SER A 85 -2.94 -0.56 -14.07
C SER A 85 -3.50 -1.61 -13.11
N CYS A 86 -3.70 -1.27 -11.83
CA CYS A 86 -4.37 -2.18 -10.90
C CYS A 86 -5.82 -1.76 -10.67
N ALA A 87 -6.58 -1.66 -11.78
CA ALA A 87 -8.03 -1.66 -11.70
C ALA A 87 -8.47 -3.01 -11.13
N ALA A 88 -8.63 -3.04 -9.80
CA ALA A 88 -9.47 -4.02 -9.15
C ALA A 88 -10.76 -4.18 -10.00
N PRO A 89 -11.19 -5.40 -10.40
CA PRO A 89 -12.47 -5.55 -11.07
C PRO A 89 -13.54 -4.80 -10.28
N PRO A 90 -14.41 -4.04 -10.97
CA PRO A 90 -15.38 -3.18 -10.32
C PRO A 90 -16.17 -4.02 -9.33
N GLY A 91 -16.22 -3.57 -8.08
CA GLY A 91 -17.12 -4.14 -7.09
C GLY A 91 -18.58 -3.84 -7.47
N PRO A 92 -19.56 -4.30 -6.67
CA PRO A 92 -20.93 -3.81 -6.79
C PRO A 92 -20.92 -2.27 -6.83
N PRO A 93 -21.84 -1.61 -7.55
CA PRO A 93 -21.85 -0.14 -7.70
C PRO A 93 -21.84 0.59 -6.34
N GLU A 94 -22.36 -0.04 -5.30
CA GLU A 94 -22.38 0.46 -3.92
C GLU A 94 -21.00 0.45 -3.23
N GLN A 95 -20.03 -0.28 -3.76
CA GLN A 95 -18.70 -0.46 -3.20
C GLN A 95 -17.66 0.36 -3.98
N TYR A 96 -16.75 0.98 -3.23
CA TYR A 96 -15.52 1.51 -3.79
C TYR A 96 -14.41 0.49 -3.58
N ARG A 97 -13.69 0.14 -4.65
CA ARG A 97 -12.57 -0.78 -4.59
C ARG A 97 -11.39 -0.24 -5.38
N THR A 98 -10.21 -0.25 -4.78
CA THR A 98 -8.94 0.08 -5.44
C THR A 98 -7.86 -0.92 -5.04
N ALA A 99 -6.89 -1.16 -5.92
CA ALA A 99 -5.79 -2.09 -5.67
C ALA A 99 -4.42 -1.44 -5.89
N PRO A 100 -4.04 -0.42 -5.10
CA PRO A 100 -2.79 0.31 -5.34
C PRO A 100 -1.56 -0.59 -5.14
N CYS A 101 -0.56 -0.36 -5.99
CA CYS A 101 0.78 -0.91 -5.82
C CYS A 101 1.74 0.20 -5.39
N TYR A 102 2.54 -0.05 -4.36
CA TYR A 102 3.50 0.90 -3.84
C TYR A 102 4.92 0.39 -4.01
N TRP A 103 5.84 1.28 -4.34
CA TRP A 103 7.26 0.99 -4.42
C TRP A 103 8.02 1.51 -3.20
N ILE A 104 8.94 0.68 -2.69
CA ILE A 104 9.87 1.04 -1.63
C ILE A 104 11.28 0.82 -2.17
N PRO A 105 12.14 1.85 -2.21
CA PRO A 105 13.53 1.67 -2.60
C PRO A 105 14.29 0.88 -1.52
N GLY A 106 15.00 -0.18 -1.93
CA GLY A 106 15.80 -1.02 -1.04
C GLY A 106 15.06 -2.16 -0.32
N TYR A 107 15.80 -2.90 0.51
CA TYR A 107 15.31 -4.05 1.28
C TYR A 107 15.83 -3.96 2.73
N PRO A 108 15.03 -4.35 3.74
CA PRO A 108 15.43 -4.23 5.14
C PRO A 108 16.71 -5.02 5.42
N ARG A 109 17.74 -4.34 5.94
CA ARG A 109 19.05 -4.95 6.20
C ARG A 109 19.07 -5.65 7.55
N THR A 110 18.40 -5.08 8.54
CA THR A 110 18.43 -5.57 9.92
C THR A 110 17.15 -6.34 10.23
N GLY A 111 17.25 -7.67 10.32
CA GLY A 111 16.15 -8.52 10.77
C GLY A 111 14.93 -8.58 9.84
N GLY A 112 15.04 -8.09 8.59
CA GLY A 112 13.98 -8.23 7.58
C GLY A 112 12.68 -7.46 7.87
N ALA A 113 12.65 -6.62 8.91
CA ALA A 113 11.42 -6.02 9.39
C ALA A 113 11.05 -4.74 8.62
N LEU A 114 9.80 -4.68 8.18
CA LEU A 114 9.20 -3.54 7.50
C LEU A 114 7.98 -3.07 8.28
N THR A 115 7.98 -1.83 8.75
CA THR A 115 6.81 -1.24 9.40
C THR A 115 5.99 -0.46 8.39
N LEU A 116 4.72 -0.81 8.26
CA LEU A 116 3.73 -0.15 7.42
C LEU A 116 2.79 0.67 8.29
N THR A 117 2.54 1.91 7.89
CA THR A 117 1.49 2.76 8.46
C THR A 117 0.52 3.13 7.36
N THR A 118 -0.66 2.53 7.38
CA THR A 118 -1.72 2.81 6.39
C THR A 118 -2.73 3.79 6.96
N SER A 119 -3.07 4.85 6.22
CA SER A 119 -4.04 5.86 6.67
C SER A 119 -4.74 6.54 5.49
N TRP A 120 -5.96 7.03 5.72
CA TRP A 120 -6.65 7.89 4.74
C TRP A 120 -7.71 8.75 5.46
N HIS A 121 -7.31 9.97 5.83
CA HIS A 121 -8.11 10.82 6.71
C HIS A 121 -9.43 11.31 6.07
N GLN A 122 -9.44 11.56 4.77
CA GLN A 122 -10.59 12.10 4.03
C GLN A 122 -11.76 11.11 4.02
N ILE A 123 -11.48 9.81 3.92
CA ILE A 123 -12.47 8.76 4.09
C ILE A 123 -12.59 8.33 5.56
N ARG A 124 -12.07 9.12 6.52
CA ARG A 124 -11.93 8.87 7.97
C ARG A 124 -11.43 7.46 8.35
N LEU A 125 -10.49 6.94 7.57
CA LEU A 125 -9.72 5.74 7.89
C LEU A 125 -8.56 6.15 8.82
N PRO A 126 -8.56 5.77 10.11
CA PRO A 126 -7.46 6.11 11.00
C PRO A 126 -6.20 5.35 10.61
N ALA A 127 -5.06 5.85 11.10
CA ALA A 127 -3.79 5.17 10.92
C ALA A 127 -3.83 3.77 11.57
N SER A 128 -3.36 2.77 10.82
CA SER A 128 -3.06 1.42 11.31
C SER A 128 -1.58 1.15 11.11
N VAL A 129 -0.93 0.56 12.11
CA VAL A 129 0.49 0.22 12.08
C VAL A 129 0.63 -1.28 12.09
N ASP A 130 1.34 -1.82 11.10
CA ASP A 130 1.63 -3.24 10.95
C ASP A 130 3.12 -3.45 10.76
N VAL A 131 3.67 -4.47 11.42
CA VAL A 131 5.06 -4.92 11.20
C VAL A 131 5.03 -6.20 10.37
N LEU A 132 5.68 -6.15 9.21
CA LEU A 132 5.91 -7.29 8.33
C LEU A 132 7.34 -7.79 8.56
N ASP A 133 7.49 -9.10 8.72
CA ASP A 133 8.79 -9.75 8.62
C ASP A 133 8.94 -10.28 7.20
N LEU A 134 9.88 -9.71 6.45
CA LEU A 134 10.20 -10.13 5.09
C LEU A 134 11.31 -11.19 5.06
N GLY A 135 11.92 -11.50 6.21
CA GLY A 135 13.08 -12.37 6.30
C GLY A 135 14.32 -11.80 5.60
N VAL A 136 15.28 -12.68 5.32
CA VAL A 136 16.52 -12.32 4.63
C VAL A 136 16.25 -11.91 3.17
N SER A 137 17.02 -10.96 2.65
CA SER A 137 16.87 -10.55 1.26
C SER A 137 17.14 -11.75 0.33
N PRO A 138 16.24 -12.06 -0.61
CA PRO A 138 16.47 -13.12 -1.59
C PRO A 138 17.58 -12.78 -2.60
N PHE A 139 18.08 -11.55 -2.58
CA PHE A 139 19.19 -11.07 -3.40
C PHE A 139 20.46 -10.80 -2.59
N SER A 140 20.45 -11.04 -1.28
CA SER A 140 21.69 -11.05 -0.51
C SER A 140 22.52 -12.23 -0.98
N THR A 141 23.54 -11.96 -1.78
CA THR A 141 24.68 -12.86 -1.87
C THR A 141 25.37 -12.84 -0.51
N GLU A 142 25.32 -13.95 0.24
CA GLU A 142 26.37 -14.25 1.20
C GLU A 142 27.70 -14.27 0.43
N SER A 143 28.36 -13.12 0.38
CA SER A 143 29.78 -13.08 0.04
C SER A 143 30.51 -13.44 1.32
N GLY A 144 30.94 -14.71 1.40
CA GLY A 144 31.93 -15.17 2.37
C GLY A 144 33.28 -14.48 2.20
#